data_AF-A0A381XAK8-F1
#
_entry.id   AF-A0A381XAK8-F1
#
_cell.length_a   1.000
_cell.length_b   1.000
_cell.length_c   1.000
_cell.angle_alpha   90.00
_cell.angle_beta   90.00
_cell.angle_gamma   90.00
#
_symmetry.space_group_name_H-M   'P 1'
#
loop_
_entity.id
_entity.type
_entity.pdbx_description
1 polymer ?
#
loop_
_entity_poly.entity_id
_entity_poly.type
_entity_poly.pdbx_seq_one_letter_code
_entity_poly.pdbx_strand_id
1 'polypeptide(L)'
;MHPMHHAKSSAKRFGGVWEDYIKIHNWFDETKANFADVRHRAMRHHAEGIFWCEKVFGTAFKNSDGQDVPIRAIGEQHVKEDCGFIPSMQRWLLAMKVEPWMIKMSNEAKKTYDEVKVEV
;
A
#
# COMPACT_ATOMS: atom_id res chain seq x y z
N MET A 1 12.35 3.09 6.26
CA MET A 1 12.84 4.28 7.01
C MET A 1 11.75 4.68 8.02
N HIS A 2 11.87 5.73 8.86
CA HIS A 2 10.77 6.16 9.76
C HIS A 2 9.85 7.15 9.02
N PRO A 3 8.51 7.19 9.23
CA PRO A 3 7.59 8.08 8.53
C PRO A 3 8.01 9.55 8.55
N MET A 4 8.53 10.03 9.68
CA MET A 4 9.02 11.40 9.82
C MET A 4 10.20 11.72 8.88
N HIS A 5 11.06 10.75 8.57
CA HIS A 5 12.16 10.97 7.60
C HIS A 5 11.62 11.05 6.18
N HIS A 6 10.66 10.20 5.81
CA HIS A 6 9.96 10.31 4.52
C HIS A 6 9.23 11.66 4.40
N ALA A 7 8.56 12.10 5.45
CA ALA A 7 7.84 13.37 5.46
C ALA A 7 8.77 14.57 5.27
N LYS A 8 9.96 14.56 5.90
CA LYS A 8 11.01 15.56 5.67
C LYS A 8 11.55 15.50 4.24
N SER A 9 11.70 14.29 3.68
CA SER A 9 12.08 14.10 2.28
C SER A 9 11.02 14.66 1.32
N SER A 10 9.73 14.46 1.61
CA SER A 10 8.60 15.02 0.87
C SER A 10 8.58 16.54 0.95
N ALA A 11 8.77 17.15 2.13
CA ALA A 11 8.87 18.60 2.26
C ALA A 11 10.03 19.18 1.44
N LYS A 12 11.19 18.51 1.42
CA LYS A 12 12.32 18.91 0.57
C LYS A 12 11.99 18.82 -0.92
N ARG A 13 11.18 17.85 -1.34
CA ARG A 13 10.86 17.59 -2.75
C ARG A 13 9.70 18.42 -3.27
N PHE A 14 8.67 18.64 -2.44
CA PHE A 14 7.38 19.20 -2.83
C PHE A 14 7.06 20.51 -2.10
N GLY A 15 7.98 21.09 -1.33
CA GLY A 15 7.78 22.31 -0.54
C GLY A 15 7.00 22.10 0.75
N GLY A 16 6.66 23.17 1.45
CA GLY A 16 5.93 23.14 2.71
C GLY A 16 6.75 22.57 3.88
N VAL A 17 6.04 22.04 4.87
CA VAL A 17 6.63 21.46 6.09
C VAL A 17 6.37 19.96 6.18
N TRP A 18 7.17 19.22 6.95
CA TRP A 18 7.04 17.75 7.00
C TRP A 18 5.70 17.31 7.59
N GLU A 19 5.09 18.13 8.45
CA GLU A 19 3.77 17.92 9.04
C GLU A 19 2.65 17.85 7.98
N ASP A 20 2.83 18.48 6.82
CA ASP A 20 1.88 18.39 5.70
C ASP A 20 1.79 16.95 5.16
N TYR A 21 2.88 16.19 5.26
CA TYR A 21 3.04 14.89 4.60
C TYR A 21 2.98 13.70 5.55
N ILE A 22 3.15 13.92 6.87
CA ILE A 22 3.32 12.82 7.84
C ILE A 22 2.16 11.83 7.84
N LYS A 23 0.93 12.30 7.66
CA LYS A 23 -0.27 11.44 7.67
C LYS A 23 -0.23 10.41 6.54
N ILE A 24 0.30 10.78 5.37
CA ILE A 24 0.42 9.90 4.21
C ILE A 24 1.47 8.83 4.47
N HIS A 25 2.64 9.21 4.99
CA HIS A 25 3.70 8.25 5.30
C HIS A 25 3.35 7.32 6.46
N ASN A 26 2.66 7.82 7.49
CA ASN A 26 2.11 7.00 8.55
C ASN A 26 1.13 5.95 7.99
N TRP A 27 0.30 6.31 7.01
CA TRP A 27 -0.62 5.37 6.40
C TRP A 27 0.08 4.24 5.64
N PHE A 28 1.19 4.51 4.93
CA PHE A 28 1.97 3.41 4.34
C PHE A 28 2.58 2.50 5.41
N ASP A 29 3.15 3.08 6.46
CA ASP A 29 3.87 2.36 7.51
C ASP A 29 2.99 1.75 8.61
N GLU A 30 1.71 2.13 8.70
CA GLU A 30 0.73 1.57 9.65
C GLU A 30 0.64 0.04 9.54
N THR A 31 0.95 -0.52 8.36
CA THR A 31 0.97 -1.95 8.14
C THR A 31 2.01 -2.68 9.01
N LYS A 32 2.98 -1.98 9.61
CA LYS A 32 3.88 -2.52 10.64
C LYS A 32 3.13 -3.06 11.86
N ALA A 33 1.93 -2.56 12.13
CA ALA A 33 1.06 -3.11 13.18
C ALA A 33 0.57 -4.53 12.88
N ASN A 34 0.48 -4.92 11.60
CA ASN A 34 0.15 -6.29 11.18
C ASN A 34 1.39 -7.17 11.10
N PHE A 35 2.55 -6.60 10.72
CA PHE A 35 3.79 -7.34 10.57
C PHE A 35 5.01 -6.44 10.88
N ALA A 36 5.69 -6.64 12.00
CA ALA A 36 6.74 -5.71 12.48
C ALA A 36 8.12 -5.89 11.79
N ASP A 37 8.16 -6.31 10.52
CA ASP A 37 9.39 -6.39 9.71
C ASP A 37 9.11 -6.04 8.24
N VAL A 38 10.14 -6.13 7.39
CA VAL A 38 10.09 -5.75 5.95
C VAL A 38 8.92 -6.35 5.16
N ARG A 39 8.34 -7.48 5.61
CA ARG A 39 7.17 -8.11 4.96
C ARG A 39 5.93 -7.23 5.03
N HIS A 40 5.85 -6.27 5.95
CA HIS A 40 4.74 -5.31 6.02
C HIS A 40 4.52 -4.53 4.72
N ARG A 41 5.61 -4.37 3.96
CA ARG A 41 5.63 -3.68 2.67
C ARG A 41 4.75 -4.36 1.64
N ALA A 42 4.57 -5.68 1.73
CA ALA A 42 3.67 -6.42 0.85
C ALA A 42 2.24 -5.88 0.88
N MET A 43 1.79 -5.27 1.99
CA MET A 43 0.41 -4.80 2.13
C MET A 43 0.11 -3.48 1.41
N ARG A 44 1.04 -2.52 1.36
CA ARG A 44 0.78 -1.17 0.78
C ARG A 44 1.93 -0.61 -0.08
N HIS A 45 3.12 -1.20 -0.07
CA HIS A 45 4.29 -0.67 -0.78
C HIS A 45 4.42 -1.30 -2.17
N HIS A 46 3.41 -1.11 -3.01
CA HIS A 46 3.36 -1.58 -4.39
C HIS A 46 2.47 -0.64 -5.21
N ALA A 47 2.46 -0.81 -6.53
CA ALA A 47 1.72 0.04 -7.47
C ALA A 47 0.25 0.28 -7.04
N GLU A 48 -0.50 -0.79 -6.75
CA GLU A 48 -1.89 -0.66 -6.31
C GLU A 48 -2.04 0.04 -4.94
N GLY A 49 -1.10 -0.15 -4.01
CA GLY A 49 -1.11 0.53 -2.72
C GLY A 49 -0.97 2.06 -2.85
N ILE A 50 -0.26 2.54 -3.89
CA ILE A 50 -0.19 3.97 -4.24
C ILE A 50 -1.57 4.48 -4.69
N PHE A 51 -2.34 3.69 -5.44
CA PHE A 51 -3.71 4.05 -5.80
C PHE A 51 -4.67 4.00 -4.60
N TRP A 52 -4.46 3.08 -3.66
CA TRP A 52 -5.21 3.07 -2.41
C TRP A 52 -4.92 4.31 -1.57
N CYS A 53 -3.66 4.78 -1.54
CA CYS A 53 -3.29 6.04 -0.92
C CYS A 53 -4.08 7.21 -1.52
N GLU A 54 -4.16 7.30 -2.86
CA GLU A 54 -4.97 8.32 -3.54
C GLU A 54 -6.45 8.25 -3.17
N LYS A 55 -7.03 7.04 -3.09
CA LYS A 55 -8.43 6.87 -2.66
C LYS A 55 -8.68 7.38 -1.24
N VAL A 56 -7.68 7.29 -0.35
CA VAL A 56 -7.79 7.71 1.04
C VAL A 56 -7.60 9.21 1.21
N PHE A 57 -6.61 9.81 0.53
CA PHE A 57 -6.23 11.21 0.74
C PHE A 57 -6.68 12.17 -0.36
N GLY A 58 -7.33 11.65 -1.41
CA GLY A 58 -7.72 12.41 -2.59
C GLY A 58 -6.64 12.40 -3.67
N THR A 59 -6.91 13.09 -4.79
CA THR A 59 -6.00 13.15 -5.95
C THR A 59 -4.79 14.06 -5.69
N ALA A 60 -5.01 15.18 -5.01
CA ALA A 60 -4.00 16.14 -4.62
C ALA A 60 -4.48 16.95 -3.41
N PHE A 61 -3.55 17.62 -2.72
CA PHE A 61 -3.85 18.61 -1.69
C PHE A 61 -2.96 19.84 -1.85
N LYS A 62 -3.36 20.94 -1.21
CA LYS A 62 -2.54 22.16 -1.13
C LYS A 62 -1.71 22.14 0.15
N ASN A 63 -0.39 22.18 0.02
CA ASN A 63 0.53 22.21 1.18
C ASN A 63 0.58 23.60 1.83
N SER A 64 1.35 23.74 2.92
CA SER A 64 1.46 25.02 3.65
C SER A 64 2.06 26.17 2.81
N ASP A 65 2.81 25.85 1.76
CA ASP A 65 3.39 26.81 0.81
C ASP A 65 2.42 27.17 -0.34
N GLY A 66 1.19 26.66 -0.31
CA GLY A 66 0.16 26.92 -1.31
C GLY A 66 0.29 26.10 -2.60
N GLN A 67 1.21 25.13 -2.64
CA GLN A 67 1.48 24.30 -3.81
C GLN A 67 0.53 23.11 -3.86
N ASP A 68 0.03 22.78 -5.05
CA ASP A 68 -0.79 21.58 -5.27
C ASP A 68 0.12 20.36 -5.43
N VAL A 69 0.03 19.42 -4.49
CA VAL A 69 0.87 18.22 -4.43
C VAL A 69 0.02 16.98 -4.72
N PRO A 70 0.29 16.24 -5.81
CA PRO A 70 -0.41 14.99 -6.11
C PRO A 70 -0.10 13.91 -5.07
N ILE A 71 -1.15 13.26 -4.53
CA ILE A 71 -0.97 12.20 -3.51
C ILE A 71 -0.17 11.02 -4.05
N ARG A 72 -0.41 10.62 -5.30
CA ARG A 72 0.35 9.53 -5.92
C ARG A 72 1.84 9.82 -6.02
N ALA A 73 2.25 11.08 -6.23
CA ALA A 73 3.67 11.44 -6.30
C ALA A 73 4.38 11.20 -4.96
N ILE A 74 3.69 11.46 -3.84
CA ILE A 74 4.18 11.17 -2.48
C ILE A 74 4.25 9.66 -2.24
N GLY A 75 3.22 8.93 -2.67
CA GLY A 75 3.21 7.46 -2.60
C GLY A 75 4.35 6.82 -3.40
N GLU A 76 4.57 7.27 -4.63
CA GLU A 76 5.69 6.82 -5.45
C GLU A 76 7.04 7.12 -4.81
N GLN A 77 7.21 8.31 -4.23
CA GLN A 77 8.42 8.65 -3.48
C GLN A 77 8.63 7.68 -2.32
N HIS A 78 7.64 7.53 -1.46
CA HIS A 78 7.73 6.69 -0.27
C HIS A 78 8.12 5.26 -0.63
N VAL A 79 7.44 4.67 -1.62
CA VAL A 79 7.73 3.30 -2.07
C VAL A 79 9.12 3.20 -2.69
N LYS A 80 9.56 4.16 -3.50
CA LYS A 80 10.92 4.15 -4.08
C LYS A 80 12.01 4.31 -3.02
N GLU A 81 11.80 5.12 -1.99
CA GLU A 81 12.76 5.29 -0.89
C GLU A 81 12.92 4.02 -0.06
N ASP A 82 11.85 3.24 0.10
CA ASP A 82 11.87 2.02 0.89
C ASP A 82 12.26 0.77 0.08
N CYS A 83 11.86 0.68 -1.19
CA CYS A 83 12.03 -0.51 -2.04
C CYS A 83 13.06 -0.33 -3.18
N GLY A 84 13.53 0.90 -3.45
CA GLY A 84 14.41 1.23 -4.57
C GLY A 84 13.72 1.31 -5.95
N PHE A 85 12.51 0.74 -6.08
CA PHE A 85 11.63 0.80 -7.25
C PHE A 85 10.18 0.60 -6.78
N ILE A 86 9.20 0.69 -7.68
CA ILE A 86 7.79 0.40 -7.38
C ILE A 86 7.49 -1.05 -7.78
N PRO A 87 7.34 -2.00 -6.83
CA PRO A 87 6.95 -3.36 -7.17
C PRO A 87 5.45 -3.43 -7.49
N SER A 88 5.04 -4.48 -8.23
CA SER A 88 3.65 -4.93 -8.22
C SER A 88 3.41 -5.86 -7.03
N MET A 89 2.15 -6.00 -6.62
CA MET A 89 1.75 -6.96 -5.55
C MET A 89 2.20 -8.39 -5.88
N GLN A 90 2.21 -8.75 -7.16
CA GLN A 90 2.60 -10.07 -7.66
C GLN A 90 3.96 -10.53 -7.15
N ARG A 91 4.95 -9.63 -7.02
CA ARG A 91 6.29 -10.01 -6.51
C ARG A 91 6.24 -10.58 -5.10
N TRP A 92 5.36 -10.07 -4.25
CA TRP A 92 5.17 -10.56 -2.89
C TRP A 92 4.38 -11.86 -2.88
N LEU A 93 3.29 -11.93 -3.65
CA LEU A 93 2.40 -13.09 -3.68
C LEU A 93 3.08 -14.34 -4.26
N LEU A 94 3.93 -14.20 -5.26
CA LEU A 94 4.68 -15.34 -5.84
C LEU A 94 5.71 -15.93 -4.86
N ALA A 95 6.13 -15.18 -3.84
CA ALA A 95 7.03 -15.67 -2.80
C ALA A 95 6.29 -16.30 -1.61
N MET A 96 4.95 -16.17 -1.55
CA MET A 96 4.15 -16.70 -0.44
C MET A 96 3.92 -18.21 -0.61
N LYS A 97 4.21 -18.98 0.44
CA LYS A 97 3.80 -20.39 0.50
C LYS A 97 2.29 -20.47 0.73
N VAL A 98 1.60 -21.17 -0.17
CA VAL A 98 0.16 -21.47 0.00
C VAL A 98 0.00 -22.63 0.97
N GLU A 99 -0.78 -22.42 2.04
CA GLU A 99 -1.07 -23.43 3.06
C GLU A 99 -2.51 -23.93 2.95
N PRO A 100 -2.83 -25.17 3.39
CA PRO A 100 -4.17 -25.74 3.24
C PRO A 100 -5.31 -24.90 3.83
N TRP A 101 -5.07 -24.15 4.91
CA TRP A 101 -6.10 -23.31 5.53
C TRP A 101 -6.53 -22.12 4.64
N MET A 102 -5.68 -21.70 3.69
CA MET A 102 -5.97 -20.61 2.75
C MET A 102 -7.01 -21.01 1.70
N ILE A 103 -7.19 -22.31 1.49
CA ILE A 103 -8.10 -22.87 0.49
C ILE A 103 -8.95 -23.92 1.21
N LYS A 104 -10.00 -23.47 1.89
CA LYS A 104 -10.99 -24.36 2.49
C LYS A 104 -12.38 -23.93 2.06
N MET A 105 -12.97 -24.72 1.18
CA MET A 105 -14.40 -24.62 0.88
C MET A 105 -15.18 -25.32 2.01
N SER A 106 -16.20 -24.66 2.57
CA SER A 106 -17.07 -25.33 3.53
C SER A 106 -17.87 -26.44 2.83
N ASN A 107 -18.41 -27.40 3.59
CA ASN A 107 -19.23 -28.47 3.01
C ASN A 107 -20.49 -27.90 2.34
N GLU A 108 -21.05 -26.83 2.90
CA GLU A 108 -22.20 -26.10 2.36
C GLU A 108 -21.83 -25.41 1.05
N ALA A 109 -20.69 -24.70 1.03
CA ALA A 109 -20.19 -24.07 -0.19
C ALA A 109 -19.85 -25.10 -1.28
N LYS A 110 -19.38 -26.30 -0.89
CA LYS A 110 -19.14 -27.41 -1.81
C LYS A 110 -20.44 -27.92 -2.44
N LYS A 111 -21.49 -28.08 -1.64
CA LYS A 111 -22.82 -28.47 -2.13
C LYS A 111 -23.34 -27.45 -3.15
N THR A 112 -23.29 -26.16 -2.84
CA THR A 112 -23.69 -25.10 -3.78
C THR A 112 -22.83 -25.12 -5.04
N TYR A 113 -21.50 -25.28 -4.93
CA TYR A 113 -20.60 -25.39 -6.08
C TYR A 113 -20.97 -26.56 -6.99
N ASP A 114 -21.24 -27.74 -6.42
CA ASP A 114 -21.63 -28.93 -7.19
C ASP A 114 -23.01 -28.78 -7.85
N GLU A 115 -23.93 -28.02 -7.26
CA GLU A 115 -25.24 -27.69 -7.84
C GLU A 115 -25.17 -26.70 -9.01
N VAL A 116 -24.20 -25.77 -8.99
CA VAL A 116 -24.08 -24.69 -10.01
C VAL A 116 -22.97 -24.91 -11.04
N LYS A 117 -22.10 -25.92 -10.87
CA LYS A 117 -21.14 -26.27 -11.93
C LYS A 117 -21.94 -26.86 -13.09
N VAL A 118 -22.25 -26.03 -14.08
CA VAL A 118 -22.77 -26.51 -15.36
C VAL A 118 -21.65 -27.34 -15.97
N GLU A 119 -21.95 -28.57 -16.38
CA GLU A 119 -21.01 -29.41 -17.12
C GLU A 119 -20.61 -28.66 -18.39
N VAL A 120 -19.35 -28.19 -18.42
CA VAL A 120 -18.67 -27.73 -19.64
C VAL A 120 -17.91 -28.91 -20.21
#